data_AF-A0A6P2U0U7-F1
#
_entry.id   AF-A0A6P2U0U7-F1
#
_cell.length_a   1.000
_cell.length_b   1.000
_cell.length_c   1.000
_cell.angle_alpha   90.00
_cell.angle_beta   90.00
_cell.angle_gamma   90.00
#
_symmetry.space_group_name_H-M   'P 1'
#
loop_
_entity.id
_entity.type
_entity.pdbx_description
1 polymer ?
#
loop_
_entity_poly.entity_id
_entity_poly.type
_entity_poly.pdbx_seq_one_letter_code
_entity_poly.pdbx_strand_id
1 'polypeptide(L)'
;MMTRHEEVRTLHAGLPHDSARRRMQRGFTLIEIMVVVAILGILAALIVPKIMSRPDEARRIAAKQDIGTMMQSLNLYRLDNGRYPSQEQGLTALVQKPTNDPVPNNWKDGGYLERLPKDPWGNPYQYLNPGAHGAIDVFSYGADGKPGGEGNDADIGSWQ
;
A
#
# COMPACT_ATOMS: atom_id res chain seq x y z
N MET A 1 104.55 -20.63 -44.95
CA MET A 1 104.76 -20.91 -43.53
C MET A 1 103.63 -20.24 -42.76
N MET A 2 102.78 -21.05 -42.07
CA MET A 2 101.90 -20.69 -40.93
C MET A 2 100.83 -19.57 -41.14
N THR A 3 99.56 -19.67 -40.73
CA THR A 3 98.80 -20.66 -39.94
C THR A 3 97.30 -20.40 -40.08
N ARG A 4 96.53 -21.49 -40.04
CA ARG A 4 95.15 -21.74 -39.57
C ARG A 4 94.45 -20.63 -38.75
N HIS A 5 93.12 -20.53 -38.88
CA HIS A 5 92.07 -20.58 -37.82
C HIS A 5 90.73 -20.20 -38.46
N GLU A 6 89.88 -21.17 -38.83
CA GLU A 6 88.83 -21.82 -38.02
C GLU A 6 87.49 -21.06 -37.98
N GLU A 7 86.46 -21.78 -38.44
CA GLU A 7 85.07 -21.39 -38.53
C GLU A 7 84.49 -20.93 -37.18
N VAL A 8 83.65 -19.89 -37.24
CA VAL A 8 82.59 -19.71 -36.23
C VAL A 8 81.26 -19.66 -36.98
N ARG A 9 80.68 -20.85 -37.16
CA ARG A 9 79.28 -21.04 -37.52
C ARG A 9 78.41 -20.58 -36.34
N THR A 10 77.93 -19.35 -36.38
CA THR A 10 76.87 -18.91 -35.47
C THR A 10 75.55 -19.53 -35.90
N LEU A 11 75.09 -20.48 -35.08
CA LEU A 11 73.85 -21.23 -35.22
C LEU A 11 72.61 -20.31 -35.21
N HIS A 12 71.76 -20.55 -36.20
CA HIS A 12 70.35 -20.16 -36.23
C HIS A 12 69.63 -20.68 -34.97
N ALA A 13 69.11 -19.78 -34.15
CA ALA A 13 68.05 -20.09 -33.19
C ALA A 13 66.90 -19.12 -33.45
N GLY A 14 66.01 -19.48 -34.38
CA GLY A 14 64.72 -18.83 -34.54
C GLY A 14 63.83 -19.15 -33.35
N LEU A 15 63.38 -18.12 -32.63
CA LEU A 15 62.41 -18.26 -31.56
C LEU A 15 61.06 -18.67 -32.17
N PRO A 16 60.34 -19.65 -31.59
CA PRO A 16 58.98 -19.95 -32.01
C PRO A 16 58.07 -18.75 -31.69
N HIS A 17 57.44 -18.20 -32.72
CA HIS A 17 56.31 -17.28 -32.55
C HIS A 17 55.08 -18.10 -32.14
N ASP A 18 54.77 -18.11 -30.84
CA ASP A 18 53.49 -18.56 -30.33
C ASP A 18 52.38 -17.66 -30.89
N SER A 19 51.76 -18.15 -31.97
CA SER A 19 50.60 -17.53 -32.59
C SER A 19 49.40 -17.79 -31.70
N ALA A 20 49.18 -16.90 -30.71
CA ALA A 20 47.98 -16.86 -29.91
C ALA A 20 46.75 -16.78 -30.84
N ARG A 21 46.08 -17.91 -31.03
CA ARG A 21 44.83 -18.00 -31.78
C ARG A 21 43.81 -17.09 -31.08
N ARG A 22 43.57 -15.91 -31.65
CA ARG A 22 42.43 -15.07 -31.28
C ARG A 22 41.17 -15.90 -31.52
N ARG A 23 40.57 -16.38 -30.43
CA ARG A 23 39.26 -17.01 -30.46
C ARG A 23 38.30 -15.94 -30.99
N MET A 24 37.85 -16.09 -32.23
CA MET A 24 36.85 -15.19 -32.80
C MET A 24 35.60 -15.28 -31.92
N GLN A 25 35.32 -14.21 -31.19
CA GLN A 25 34.08 -14.06 -30.46
C GLN A 25 32.96 -14.06 -31.51
N ARG A 26 32.13 -15.09 -31.51
CA ARG A 26 30.92 -15.11 -32.32
C ARG A 26 29.97 -14.08 -31.73
N GLY A 27 29.67 -13.03 -32.51
CA GLY A 27 28.66 -12.05 -32.15
C GLY A 27 27.26 -12.66 -32.20
N PHE A 28 26.33 -12.02 -31.51
CA PHE A 28 24.91 -12.39 -31.50
C PHE A 28 24.30 -12.30 -32.90
N THR A 29 23.37 -13.19 -33.21
CA THR A 29 22.64 -13.14 -34.49
C THR A 29 21.43 -12.22 -34.39
N LEU A 30 20.99 -11.66 -35.54
CA LEU A 30 19.76 -10.85 -35.58
C LEU A 30 18.53 -11.62 -35.08
N ILE A 31 18.46 -12.92 -35.39
CA ILE A 31 17.37 -13.82 -34.98
C ILE A 31 17.30 -13.90 -33.45
N GLU A 32 18.45 -13.93 -32.78
CA GLU A 32 18.54 -14.03 -31.32
C GLU A 32 17.94 -12.80 -30.63
N ILE A 33 18.21 -11.61 -31.17
CA ILE A 33 17.60 -10.36 -30.67
C ILE A 33 16.11 -10.31 -31.01
N MET A 34 15.70 -10.77 -32.20
CA MET A 34 14.29 -10.81 -32.59
C MET A 34 13.44 -11.67 -31.66
N VAL A 35 13.93 -12.85 -31.28
CA VAL A 35 13.23 -13.75 -30.35
C VAL A 35 13.10 -13.10 -28.96
N VAL A 36 14.16 -12.44 -28.48
CA VAL A 36 14.15 -11.76 -27.18
C VAL A 36 13.12 -10.64 -27.14
N VAL A 37 13.09 -9.75 -28.16
CA VAL A 37 12.11 -8.65 -28.19
C VAL A 37 10.68 -9.15 -28.36
N ALA A 38 10.48 -10.27 -29.08
CA ALA A 38 9.17 -10.91 -29.20
C ALA A 38 8.67 -11.45 -27.84
N ILE A 39 9.53 -12.15 -27.09
CA ILE A 39 9.20 -12.65 -25.74
C ILE A 39 8.93 -11.48 -24.79
N LEU A 40 9.74 -10.42 -24.82
CA LEU A 40 9.53 -9.22 -24.00
C LEU A 40 8.20 -8.52 -24.35
N GLY A 41 7.82 -8.45 -25.62
CA GLY A 41 6.54 -7.90 -26.05
C GLY A 41 5.34 -8.71 -25.56
N ILE A 42 5.41 -10.04 -25.64
CA ILE A 42 4.37 -10.94 -25.12
C ILE A 42 4.27 -10.82 -23.59
N LEU A 43 5.40 -10.84 -22.89
CA LEU A 43 5.43 -10.69 -21.44
C LEU A 43 4.83 -9.33 -21.04
N ALA A 44 5.28 -8.22 -21.65
CA ALA A 44 4.79 -6.89 -21.36
C ALA A 44 3.27 -6.77 -21.51
N ALA A 45 2.66 -7.44 -22.51
CA ALA A 45 1.21 -7.47 -22.69
C ALA A 45 0.46 -8.22 -21.58
N LEU A 46 1.11 -9.18 -20.91
CA LEU A 46 0.49 -10.05 -19.90
C LEU A 46 0.62 -9.54 -18.46
N ILE A 47 1.62 -8.71 -18.15
CA ILE A 47 1.88 -8.24 -16.75
C ILE A 47 1.04 -7.01 -16.36
N VAL A 48 0.30 -6.42 -17.29
CA VAL A 48 -0.48 -5.18 -17.04
C VAL A 48 -1.70 -5.36 -16.13
N PRO A 49 -2.51 -6.44 -16.19
CA PRO A 49 -3.78 -6.41 -15.49
C PRO A 49 -3.68 -7.09 -14.12
N LYS A 50 -3.80 -6.29 -13.05
CA LYS A 50 -4.54 -6.58 -11.78
C LYS A 50 -3.85 -6.03 -10.52
N ILE A 51 -3.84 -4.71 -10.34
CA ILE A 51 -3.59 -4.13 -9.01
C ILE A 51 -4.72 -3.21 -8.54
N MET A 52 -5.61 -2.76 -9.44
CA MET A 52 -6.52 -1.66 -9.08
C MET A 52 -7.86 -2.03 -8.43
N SER A 53 -8.35 -3.28 -8.45
CA SER A 53 -9.73 -3.59 -8.01
C SER A 53 -9.88 -4.52 -6.79
N ARG A 54 -8.79 -5.08 -6.25
CA ARG A 54 -8.79 -5.75 -4.94
C ARG A 54 -8.75 -4.82 -3.71
N PRO A 55 -8.31 -3.55 -3.79
CA PRO A 55 -8.31 -2.65 -2.62
C PRO A 55 -9.72 -2.31 -2.13
N ASP A 56 -10.71 -2.26 -3.01
CA ASP A 56 -11.93 -1.52 -2.71
C ASP A 56 -12.88 -2.26 -1.78
N GLU A 57 -13.13 -3.55 -2.01
CA GLU A 57 -13.92 -4.37 -1.08
C GLU A 57 -13.26 -4.44 0.30
N ALA A 58 -11.92 -4.57 0.33
CA ALA A 58 -11.16 -4.56 1.57
C ALA A 58 -11.29 -3.23 2.32
N ARG A 59 -11.32 -2.09 1.61
CA ARG A 59 -11.61 -0.77 2.19
C ARG A 59 -13.01 -0.78 2.79
N ARG A 60 -14.05 -1.20 2.05
CA ARG A 60 -15.42 -1.23 2.57
C ARG A 60 -15.54 -2.09 3.83
N ILE A 61 -14.89 -3.26 3.86
CA ILE A 61 -14.84 -4.14 5.04
C ILE A 61 -14.14 -3.44 6.21
N ALA A 62 -12.98 -2.83 5.98
CA ALA A 62 -12.27 -2.06 7.01
C ALA A 62 -13.14 -0.93 7.57
N ALA A 63 -13.84 -0.20 6.70
CA ALA A 63 -14.75 0.86 7.12
C ALA A 63 -15.87 0.34 8.04
N LYS A 64 -16.48 -0.80 7.69
CA LYS A 64 -17.50 -1.46 8.52
C LYS A 64 -16.95 -1.91 9.87
N GLN A 65 -15.72 -2.43 9.90
CA GLN A 65 -15.06 -2.85 11.14
C GLN A 65 -14.78 -1.66 12.07
N ASP A 66 -14.28 -0.55 11.52
CA ASP A 66 -14.04 0.68 12.28
C ASP A 66 -15.35 1.25 12.83
N ILE A 67 -16.41 1.30 12.01
CA ILE A 67 -17.76 1.69 12.44
C ILE A 67 -18.26 0.80 13.58
N GLY A 68 -18.13 -0.52 13.46
CA GLY A 68 -18.51 -1.46 14.52
C GLY A 68 -17.76 -1.20 15.84
N THR A 69 -16.46 -0.93 15.76
CA THR A 69 -15.61 -0.63 16.93
C THR A 69 -16.01 0.70 17.58
N MET A 70 -16.29 1.73 16.78
CA MET A 70 -16.78 3.01 17.30
C MET A 70 -18.17 2.88 17.93
N MET A 71 -19.07 2.11 17.33
CA MET A 71 -20.40 1.85 17.89
C MET A 71 -20.33 1.13 19.24
N GLN A 72 -19.44 0.14 19.38
CA GLN A 72 -19.19 -0.51 20.67
C GLN A 72 -18.69 0.49 21.72
N SER A 73 -17.77 1.37 21.34
CA SER A 73 -17.21 2.41 22.21
C SER A 73 -18.27 3.44 22.62
N LEU A 74 -19.16 3.83 21.69
CA LEU A 74 -20.30 4.71 21.95
C LEU A 74 -21.31 4.08 22.89
N ASN A 75 -21.57 2.78 22.75
CA ASN A 75 -22.43 2.05 23.67
C ASN A 75 -21.84 1.99 25.08
N LEU A 76 -20.53 1.80 25.20
CA LEU A 76 -19.84 1.85 26.50
C LEU A 76 -19.88 3.27 27.09
N TYR A 77 -19.65 4.31 26.28
CA TYR A 77 -19.81 5.70 26.71
C TYR A 77 -21.23 5.94 27.26
N ARG A 78 -22.26 5.45 26.56
CA ARG A 78 -23.65 5.57 27.00
C ARG A 78 -23.92 4.78 28.28
N LEU A 79 -23.33 3.60 28.43
CA LEU A 79 -23.48 2.79 29.63
C LEU A 79 -22.96 3.56 30.86
N ASP A 80 -21.79 4.17 30.74
CA ASP A 80 -21.16 4.91 31.85
C ASP A 80 -21.87 6.24 32.13
N ASN A 81 -22.25 6.98 31.08
CA ASN A 81 -22.71 8.37 31.20
C ASN A 81 -24.23 8.55 31.06
N GLY A 82 -24.96 7.45 30.84
CA GLY A 82 -26.40 7.40 30.64
C GLY A 82 -26.89 7.94 29.28
N ARG A 83 -25.99 8.44 28.42
CA ARG A 83 -26.32 9.08 27.14
C ARG A 83 -25.17 8.95 26.14
N TYR A 84 -25.48 8.99 24.85
CA TYR A 84 -24.44 9.16 23.83
C TYR A 84 -23.88 10.60 23.84
N PRO A 85 -22.67 10.84 23.29
CA PRO A 85 -22.15 12.20 23.08
C PRO A 85 -23.14 13.06 22.30
N SER A 86 -23.21 14.36 22.58
CA SER A 86 -24.03 15.27 21.77
C SER A 86 -23.49 15.40 20.34
N GLN A 87 -24.29 15.97 19.43
CA GLN A 87 -23.84 16.24 18.06
C GLN A 87 -22.58 17.11 18.03
N GLU A 88 -22.49 18.10 18.92
CA GLU A 88 -21.33 19.01 19.00
C GLU A 88 -20.09 18.32 19.59
N GLN A 89 -20.27 17.40 20.53
CA GLN A 89 -19.19 16.61 21.10
C GLN A 89 -18.64 15.60 20.07
N GLY A 90 -19.55 14.96 19.33
CA GLY A 90 -19.22 14.02 18.27
C GLY A 90 -18.38 12.83 18.73
N LEU A 91 -17.65 12.22 17.79
CA LEU A 91 -16.78 11.07 18.06
C LEU A 91 -15.56 11.44 18.92
N THR A 92 -15.19 12.72 18.97
CA THR A 92 -14.03 13.17 19.76
C THR A 92 -14.20 12.89 21.25
N ALA A 93 -15.45 12.84 21.73
CA ALA A 93 -15.82 12.44 23.08
C ALA A 93 -15.35 11.02 23.47
N LEU A 94 -15.06 10.16 22.50
CA LEU A 94 -14.54 8.81 22.73
C LEU A 94 -13.06 8.82 23.10
N VAL A 95 -12.32 9.86 22.77
CA VAL A 95 -10.86 9.93 22.99
C VAL A 95 -10.50 10.98 24.02
N GLN A 96 -11.24 12.09 24.03
CA GLN A 96 -11.03 13.21 24.93
C GLN A 96 -12.31 13.49 25.70
N LYS A 97 -12.19 13.73 27.01
CA LYS A 97 -13.31 14.11 27.86
C LYS A 97 -13.92 15.44 27.38
N PRO A 98 -15.21 15.46 27.00
CA PRO A 98 -15.91 16.71 26.68
C PRO A 98 -15.93 17.69 27.86
N THR A 99 -15.72 18.97 27.55
CA THR A 99 -15.84 20.07 28.52
C THR A 99 -17.08 20.93 28.27
N ASN A 100 -17.73 20.78 27.13
CA ASN A 100 -18.99 21.42 26.79
C ASN A 100 -20.18 20.60 27.30
N ASP A 101 -21.29 21.30 27.56
CA ASP A 101 -22.51 20.67 28.05
C ASP A 101 -23.15 19.74 27.00
N PRO A 102 -23.71 18.59 27.42
CA PRO A 102 -23.69 18.06 28.78
C PRO A 102 -22.34 17.41 29.12
N VAL A 103 -21.69 17.87 30.19
CA VAL A 103 -20.43 17.27 30.65
C VAL A 103 -20.67 15.86 31.21
N PRO A 104 -19.92 14.84 30.76
CA PRO A 104 -20.10 13.47 31.25
C PRO A 104 -19.60 13.31 32.69
N ASN A 105 -20.45 12.75 33.54
CA ASN A 105 -20.17 12.56 34.97
C ASN A 105 -19.22 11.39 35.25
N ASN A 106 -19.28 10.33 34.43
CA ASN A 106 -18.53 9.08 34.66
C ASN A 106 -17.70 8.72 33.41
N TRP A 107 -17.07 9.72 32.80
CA TRP A 107 -16.20 9.51 31.65
C TRP A 107 -14.99 8.69 32.06
N LYS A 108 -14.77 7.55 31.40
CA LYS A 108 -13.68 6.62 31.69
C LYS A 108 -12.31 7.26 31.48
N ASP A 109 -11.45 7.25 32.50
CA ASP A 109 -10.06 7.70 32.40
C ASP A 109 -9.31 6.99 31.26
N GLY A 110 -8.63 7.78 30.43
CA GLY A 110 -7.96 7.31 29.21
C GLY A 110 -8.89 7.12 27.99
N GLY A 111 -10.19 7.35 28.13
CA GLY A 111 -11.16 7.31 27.05
C GLY A 111 -11.70 5.92 26.70
N TYR A 112 -12.52 5.92 25.67
CA TYR A 112 -13.20 4.76 25.09
C TYR A 112 -12.48 4.22 23.84
N LEU A 113 -11.71 5.08 23.17
CA LEU A 113 -10.81 4.74 22.07
C LEU A 113 -9.45 5.39 22.31
N GLU A 114 -8.37 4.73 21.86
CA GLU A 114 -7.01 5.30 21.92
C GLU A 114 -6.84 6.48 20.96
N ARG A 115 -7.45 6.38 19.77
CA ARG A 115 -7.49 7.43 18.75
C ARG A 115 -8.68 7.22 17.84
N LEU A 116 -9.14 8.29 17.19
CA LEU A 116 -10.12 8.15 16.11
C LEU A 116 -9.43 7.61 14.85
N PRO A 117 -9.94 6.51 14.28
CA PRO A 117 -9.52 6.10 12.94
C PRO A 117 -10.03 7.12 11.92
N LYS A 118 -9.29 7.23 10.82
CA LYS A 118 -9.82 7.77 9.57
C LYS A 118 -10.39 6.62 8.77
N ASP A 119 -11.37 6.91 7.94
CA ASP A 119 -11.87 5.92 7.02
C ASP A 119 -10.78 5.47 6.03
N PRO A 120 -11.00 4.37 5.28
CA PRO A 120 -10.00 3.83 4.36
C PRO A 120 -9.61 4.74 3.19
N TRP A 121 -10.35 5.83 2.98
CA TRP A 121 -10.07 6.86 1.97
C TRP A 121 -9.42 8.10 2.58
N GLY A 122 -9.19 8.12 3.90
CA GLY A 122 -8.48 9.17 4.63
C GLY A 122 -9.39 10.27 5.18
N ASN A 123 -10.70 10.12 5.07
CA ASN A 123 -11.69 11.07 5.57
C ASN A 123 -12.07 10.76 7.03
N PRO A 124 -12.49 11.77 7.82
CA PRO A 124 -13.06 11.52 9.13
C PRO A 124 -14.43 10.85 9.01
N TYR A 125 -14.71 9.94 9.96
CA TYR A 125 -16.05 9.40 10.11
C TYR A 125 -17.05 10.47 10.58
N GLN A 126 -18.28 10.31 10.11
CA GLN A 126 -19.40 11.15 10.45
C GLN A 126 -20.18 10.56 11.62
N TYR A 127 -20.79 11.44 12.41
CA TYR A 127 -21.61 11.08 13.55
C TYR A 127 -22.88 11.91 13.55
N LEU A 128 -23.99 11.25 13.85
CA LEU A 128 -25.30 11.87 13.91
C LEU A 128 -26.03 11.46 15.20
N ASN A 129 -26.45 12.45 15.98
CA ASN A 129 -27.28 12.28 17.17
C ASN A 129 -28.30 13.44 17.29
N PRO A 130 -29.62 13.20 17.13
CA PRO A 130 -30.25 11.89 16.94
C PRO A 130 -29.97 11.30 15.54
N GLY A 131 -29.73 9.99 15.49
CA GLY A 131 -29.52 9.26 14.23
C GLY A 131 -30.76 9.25 13.33
N ALA A 132 -30.54 9.10 12.02
CA ALA A 132 -31.62 8.94 11.04
C ALA A 132 -32.14 7.48 10.99
N HIS A 133 -31.27 6.52 11.27
CA HIS A 133 -31.58 5.08 11.20
C HIS A 133 -31.69 4.40 12.58
N GLY A 134 -31.50 5.16 13.65
CA GLY A 134 -31.51 4.65 15.02
C GLY A 134 -31.29 5.74 16.05
N ALA A 135 -30.86 5.37 17.25
CA ALA A 135 -30.55 6.35 18.29
C ALA A 135 -29.40 7.28 17.89
N ILE A 136 -28.38 6.71 17.23
CA ILE A 136 -27.22 7.40 16.68
C ILE A 136 -26.81 6.72 15.38
N ASP A 137 -26.17 7.47 14.49
CA ASP A 137 -25.53 6.91 13.30
C ASP A 137 -24.04 7.24 13.27
N VAL A 138 -23.23 6.29 12.83
CA VAL A 138 -21.80 6.47 12.50
C VAL A 138 -21.57 5.97 11.09
N PHE A 139 -20.95 6.79 10.23
CA PHE A 139 -20.81 6.45 8.83
C PHE A 139 -19.62 7.12 8.13
N SER A 140 -19.23 6.58 6.98
CA SER A 140 -18.29 7.17 6.03
C SER A 140 -19.01 7.38 4.70
N TYR A 141 -18.66 8.47 4.02
CA TYR A 141 -19.16 8.84 2.69
C TYR A 141 -18.54 8.02 1.54
N GLY A 142 -17.74 7.00 1.84
CA GLY A 142 -17.09 6.22 0.79
C GLY A 142 -15.96 6.98 0.08
N ALA A 143 -15.64 6.55 -1.13
CA ALA A 143 -14.45 7.00 -1.86
C ALA A 143 -14.52 8.44 -2.38
N ASP A 144 -15.72 8.93 -2.68
CA ASP A 144 -15.93 10.27 -3.23
C ASP A 144 -16.07 11.36 -2.14
N GLY A 145 -16.25 10.93 -0.88
CA GLY A 145 -16.40 11.81 0.28
C GLY A 145 -17.71 12.59 0.30
N LYS A 146 -18.75 12.15 -0.44
CA LYS A 146 -20.05 12.82 -0.54
C LYS A 146 -21.19 11.90 -0.10
N PRO A 147 -22.32 12.46 0.36
CA PRO A 147 -23.50 11.67 0.67
C PRO A 147 -24.05 10.95 -0.57
N GLY A 148 -24.44 9.69 -0.39
CA GLY A 148 -25.04 8.86 -1.42
C GLY A 148 -24.02 7.95 -2.11
N GLY A 149 -24.01 7.99 -3.45
CA GLY A 149 -23.10 7.19 -4.28
C GLY A 149 -23.50 5.72 -4.47
N GLU A 150 -22.75 5.02 -5.33
CA GLU A 150 -22.91 3.60 -5.61
C GLU A 150 -21.54 2.88 -5.53
N GLY A 151 -21.56 1.58 -5.24
CA GLY A 151 -20.35 0.77 -5.17
C GLY A 151 -19.36 1.25 -4.09
N ASN A 152 -18.24 1.82 -4.52
CA ASN A 152 -17.19 2.33 -3.63
C ASN A 152 -17.45 3.74 -3.11
N ASP A 153 -18.27 4.49 -3.85
CA ASP A 153 -18.72 5.83 -3.48
C ASP A 153 -19.95 5.75 -2.57
N ALA A 154 -20.52 4.55 -2.38
CA ALA A 154 -21.68 4.35 -1.53
C ALA A 154 -21.35 4.58 -0.05
N ASP A 155 -22.23 5.31 0.62
CA ASP A 155 -22.22 5.48 2.08
C ASP A 155 -22.15 4.13 2.81
N ILE A 156 -21.27 4.07 3.81
CA ILE A 156 -21.12 2.92 4.70
C ILE A 156 -21.43 3.39 6.11
N GLY A 157 -22.52 2.88 6.67
CA GLY A 157 -23.01 3.32 7.97
C GLY A 157 -23.37 2.18 8.92
N SER A 158 -23.56 2.54 10.19
CA SER A 158 -23.92 1.64 11.30
C SER A 158 -25.28 0.93 11.14
N TRP A 159 -26.07 1.31 10.13
CA TRP A 159 -27.38 0.74 9.83
C TRP A 159 -27.34 -0.43 8.83
N GLN A 160 -26.18 -0.76 8.28
CA GLN A 160 -25.97 -1.86 7.33
C GLN A 160 -25.51 -3.16 7.98
#